data_AF-A0A7U4QP10-F1
#
_entry.id   AF-A0A7U4QP10-F1
#
_cell.length_a   1.000
_cell.length_b   1.000
_cell.length_c   1.000
_cell.angle_alpha   90.00
_cell.angle_beta   90.00
_cell.angle_gamma   90.00
#
_symmetry.space_group_name_H-M   'P 1'
#
loop_
_entity.id
_entity.type
_entity.pdbx_description
1 polymer ?
#
loop_
_entity_poly.entity_id
_entity_poly.type
_entity_poly.pdbx_seq_one_letter_code
_entity_poly.pdbx_strand_id
1 'polypeptide(L)'
;MTKIISNLNVTELVVDHPIGPDNPPLLAPCADMGSDKTSNKLATQHILQMSDFDVSWEDKLTDTQLDKFVDDGWIVIDDIFEHTALLALQAESGFIDYRDAELTAGVRISDIRGDRIRWITENFFAGYFYLQSINALGMLFNRSLFAGIRHSEAHYACYPVGFGYQWHSDNPAGRDERVISAVFYLNDEWAASDGGALEVVDKHGVHHDVMPVANRLVIFDSDLQHQVQIAHRQRYSIATWMRRDGLIPFVEEGS
;
A
#
# COMPACT_ATOMS: atom_id res chain seq x y z
N MET A 1 23.09 -30.09 -28.97
CA MET A 1 21.72 -29.61 -29.16
C MET A 1 20.83 -30.34 -28.16
N THR A 2 20.44 -29.69 -27.08
CA THR A 2 19.60 -30.31 -26.05
C THR A 2 18.44 -29.36 -25.75
N LYS A 3 17.23 -29.87 -25.98
CA LYS A 3 15.96 -29.15 -25.97
C LYS A 3 15.58 -28.68 -24.57
N ILE A 4 15.11 -27.45 -24.48
CA ILE A 4 14.31 -26.92 -23.37
C ILE A 4 12.90 -27.50 -23.50
N ILE A 5 12.36 -28.07 -22.42
CA ILE A 5 10.92 -28.35 -22.30
C ILE A 5 10.49 -27.85 -20.91
N SER A 6 9.62 -26.86 -20.91
CA SER A 6 9.04 -26.22 -19.73
C SER A 6 8.00 -27.12 -19.06
N ASN A 7 8.12 -27.36 -17.77
CA ASN A 7 7.06 -27.93 -16.95
C ASN A 7 6.48 -26.81 -16.06
N LEU A 8 5.56 -26.02 -16.61
CA LEU A 8 4.66 -25.18 -15.82
C LEU A 8 3.34 -25.94 -15.71
N ASN A 9 3.15 -26.63 -14.59
CA ASN A 9 1.82 -27.09 -14.20
C ASN A 9 1.11 -25.93 -13.51
N VAL A 10 0.06 -25.43 -14.17
CA VAL A 10 -0.91 -24.50 -13.57
C VAL A 10 -1.63 -25.27 -12.46
N THR A 11 -1.49 -24.81 -11.22
CA THR A 11 -2.25 -25.37 -10.09
C THR A 11 -3.63 -24.72 -10.12
N GLU A 12 -4.69 -25.53 -10.26
CA GLU A 12 -6.06 -25.05 -10.14
C GLU A 12 -6.33 -24.57 -8.70
N LEU A 13 -6.74 -23.31 -8.57
CA LEU A 13 -7.19 -22.72 -7.32
C LEU A 13 -8.56 -23.30 -6.94
N VAL A 14 -8.61 -24.08 -5.87
CA VAL A 14 -9.88 -24.46 -5.22
C VAL A 14 -10.21 -23.38 -4.18
N VAL A 15 -11.21 -22.55 -4.48
CA VAL A 15 -11.69 -21.46 -3.62
C VAL A 15 -12.82 -22.01 -2.74
N ASP A 16 -12.52 -22.41 -1.50
CA ASP A 16 -13.55 -23.01 -0.63
C ASP A 16 -14.44 -21.99 0.10
N HIS A 17 -14.10 -20.69 0.15
CA HIS A 17 -14.93 -19.68 0.83
C HIS A 17 -14.88 -18.29 0.14
N PRO A 18 -15.73 -18.00 -0.86
CA PRO A 18 -15.83 -16.65 -1.41
C PRO A 18 -16.48 -15.70 -0.39
N ILE A 19 -15.82 -14.55 -0.14
CA ILE A 19 -16.33 -13.48 0.72
C ILE A 19 -17.36 -12.67 -0.10
N GLY A 20 -18.63 -12.74 0.30
CA GLY A 20 -19.71 -11.82 -0.09
C GLY A 20 -20.47 -12.14 -1.40
N PRO A 21 -21.77 -11.83 -1.47
CA PRO A 21 -22.64 -12.14 -2.62
C PRO A 21 -22.41 -11.26 -3.86
N ASP A 22 -21.54 -10.25 -3.80
CA ASP A 22 -21.34 -9.25 -4.86
C ASP A 22 -19.93 -9.27 -5.46
N ASN A 23 -19.37 -10.46 -5.73
CA ASN A 23 -18.15 -10.60 -6.53
C ASN A 23 -18.50 -10.78 -8.02
N PRO A 24 -17.75 -10.19 -8.98
CA PRO A 24 -18.14 -10.12 -10.38
C PRO A 24 -18.16 -11.50 -11.04
N PRO A 25 -18.95 -11.67 -12.13
CA PRO A 25 -19.16 -12.97 -12.74
C PRO A 25 -17.84 -13.59 -13.24
N LEU A 26 -17.73 -14.91 -13.02
CA LEU A 26 -16.61 -15.76 -13.43
C LEU A 26 -16.21 -15.52 -14.90
N LEU A 27 -14.91 -15.27 -15.12
CA LEU A 27 -14.31 -15.19 -16.44
C LEU A 27 -14.11 -16.60 -17.03
N ALA A 28 -15.19 -17.18 -17.55
CA ALA A 28 -15.12 -18.16 -18.62
C ALA A 28 -16.44 -18.20 -19.40
N PRO A 29 -16.43 -18.10 -20.74
CA PRO A 29 -17.63 -18.27 -21.53
C PRO A 29 -17.99 -19.76 -21.58
N CYS A 30 -19.16 -20.10 -21.03
CA CYS A 30 -19.80 -21.37 -21.32
C CYS A 30 -20.25 -21.40 -22.80
N ALA A 31 -20.08 -22.58 -23.40
CA ALA A 31 -20.13 -22.95 -24.81
C ALA A 31 -21.20 -22.34 -25.75
N ASP A 32 -20.83 -22.36 -27.05
CA ASP A 32 -21.65 -22.38 -28.27
C ASP A 32 -23.18 -22.48 -28.14
N MET A 33 -23.87 -21.55 -28.82
CA MET A 33 -24.88 -21.78 -29.88
C MET A 33 -25.90 -20.63 -29.91
N GLY A 34 -26.10 -20.03 -31.10
CA GLY A 34 -27.36 -19.34 -31.43
C GLY A 34 -27.22 -17.85 -31.80
N SER A 35 -27.49 -17.56 -33.07
CA SER A 35 -27.73 -16.24 -33.65
C SER A 35 -28.80 -15.43 -32.90
N ASP A 36 -28.59 -14.13 -32.64
CA ASP A 36 -29.23 -13.04 -33.39
C ASP A 36 -28.73 -11.65 -32.89
N LYS A 37 -28.78 -10.67 -33.78
CA LYS A 37 -28.35 -9.28 -33.59
C LYS A 37 -29.35 -8.51 -32.72
N THR A 38 -28.88 -7.84 -31.66
CA THR A 38 -29.21 -6.42 -31.37
C THR A 38 -28.41 -5.90 -30.18
N SER A 39 -28.14 -4.60 -30.23
CA SER A 39 -27.27 -3.82 -29.35
C SER A 39 -27.40 -4.10 -27.86
N ASN A 40 -26.30 -4.55 -27.27
CA ASN A 40 -25.87 -3.98 -26.00
C ASN A 40 -24.34 -4.05 -26.00
N LYS A 41 -23.69 -2.90 -26.17
CA LYS A 41 -22.25 -2.81 -25.95
C LYS A 41 -22.09 -3.10 -24.46
N LEU A 42 -21.76 -4.35 -24.10
CA LEU A 42 -21.33 -4.65 -22.74
C LEU A 42 -20.30 -3.58 -22.39
N ALA A 43 -20.42 -2.96 -21.22
CA ALA A 43 -19.39 -2.10 -20.68
C ALA A 43 -18.13 -2.96 -20.47
N THR A 44 -17.38 -3.15 -21.55
CA THR A 44 -16.22 -4.02 -21.61
C THR A 44 -15.12 -3.35 -20.81
N GLN A 45 -14.80 -3.95 -19.66
CA GLN A 45 -13.53 -3.87 -18.93
C GLN A 45 -12.68 -2.66 -19.31
N HIS A 46 -12.78 -1.57 -18.54
CA HIS A 46 -11.80 -0.49 -18.64
C HIS A 46 -10.43 -1.13 -18.34
N ILE A 47 -9.53 -1.13 -19.32
CA ILE A 47 -8.17 -1.62 -19.12
C ILE A 47 -7.50 -0.59 -18.21
N LEU A 48 -7.06 -1.03 -17.03
CA LEU A 48 -6.25 -0.23 -16.12
C LEU A 48 -5.04 0.34 -16.86
N GLN A 49 -4.87 1.66 -16.79
CA GLN A 49 -3.79 2.37 -17.44
C GLN A 49 -2.82 2.93 -16.40
N MET A 50 -1.57 3.13 -16.82
CA MET A 50 -0.52 3.72 -15.98
C MET A 50 -0.94 5.11 -15.47
N SER A 51 -1.60 5.88 -16.34
CA SER A 51 -2.09 7.23 -16.07
C SER A 51 -3.19 7.30 -15.01
N ASP A 52 -3.86 6.17 -14.71
CA ASP A 52 -4.87 6.13 -13.64
C ASP A 52 -4.24 6.38 -12.26
N PHE A 53 -2.93 6.14 -12.13
CA PHE A 53 -2.15 6.35 -10.91
C PHE A 53 -1.39 7.68 -10.92
N ASP A 54 -1.45 8.48 -11.98
CA ASP A 54 -0.73 9.75 -12.03
C ASP A 54 -1.32 10.74 -11.02
N VAL A 55 -0.45 11.34 -10.20
CA VAL A 55 -0.83 12.34 -9.21
C VAL A 55 -0.03 13.61 -9.48
N SER A 56 -0.73 14.72 -9.68
CA SER A 56 -0.13 16.05 -9.71
C SER A 56 0.28 16.47 -8.30
N TRP A 57 1.42 15.97 -7.81
CA TRP A 57 1.88 16.23 -6.44
C TRP A 57 2.09 17.71 -6.15
N GLU A 58 2.47 18.52 -7.13
CA GLU A 58 2.62 19.98 -6.98
C GLU A 58 1.28 20.68 -6.70
N ASP A 59 0.18 20.15 -7.21
CA ASP A 59 -1.17 20.67 -6.94
C ASP A 59 -1.67 20.22 -5.56
N LYS A 60 -1.25 19.02 -5.13
CA LYS A 60 -1.63 18.42 -3.84
C LYS A 60 -0.80 18.92 -2.66
N LEU A 61 0.44 19.36 -2.90
CA LEU A 61 1.42 19.82 -1.92
C LEU A 61 1.90 21.22 -2.25
N THR A 62 1.08 22.19 -1.87
CA THR A 62 1.42 23.62 -1.89
C THR A 62 2.54 23.94 -0.89
N ASP A 63 3.16 25.11 -1.05
CA ASP A 63 4.21 25.61 -0.14
C ASP A 63 3.74 25.59 1.32
N THR A 64 2.48 25.95 1.60
CA THR A 64 1.92 25.92 2.97
C THR A 64 1.87 24.50 3.56
N GLN A 65 1.57 23.48 2.74
CA GLN A 65 1.56 22.09 3.21
C GLN A 65 2.98 21.56 3.41
N LEU A 66 3.92 21.97 2.56
CA LEU A 66 5.33 21.64 2.73
C LEU A 66 5.92 22.29 3.98
N ASP A 67 5.61 23.57 4.23
CA ASP A 67 6.02 24.27 5.46
C ASP A 67 5.45 23.57 6.70
N LYS A 68 4.16 23.19 6.65
CA LYS A 68 3.54 22.42 7.73
C LYS A 68 4.23 21.07 7.95
N PHE A 69 4.54 20.34 6.87
CA PHE A 69 5.28 19.08 6.97
C PHE A 69 6.66 19.27 7.60
N VAL A 70 7.35 20.36 7.27
CA VAL A 70 8.66 20.66 7.85
C VAL A 70 8.54 20.96 9.35
N ASP A 71 7.56 21.77 9.75
CA ASP A 71 7.34 22.21 11.14
C ASP A 71 6.82 21.08 12.03
N ASP A 72 5.70 20.47 11.65
CA ASP A 72 5.03 19.43 12.44
C ASP A 72 5.69 18.05 12.25
N GLY A 73 6.34 17.81 11.10
CA GLY A 73 6.92 16.52 10.73
C GLY A 73 5.95 15.54 10.06
N TRP A 74 4.68 15.92 9.86
CA TRP A 74 3.68 15.04 9.28
C TRP A 74 2.55 15.83 8.59
N ILE A 75 1.85 15.19 7.66
CA ILE A 75 0.68 15.72 6.96
C ILE A 75 -0.28 14.59 6.53
N VAL A 76 -1.52 14.97 6.23
CA VAL A 76 -2.56 14.10 5.65
C VAL A 76 -3.04 14.68 4.33
N ILE A 77 -3.22 13.83 3.33
CA ILE A 77 -3.79 14.17 2.03
C ILE A 77 -4.90 13.18 1.73
N ASP A 78 -6.10 13.69 1.46
CA ASP A 78 -7.26 12.91 1.06
C ASP A 78 -7.44 12.96 -0.47
N ASP A 79 -8.16 11.96 -0.99
CA ASP A 79 -8.58 11.87 -2.38
C ASP A 79 -7.41 11.98 -3.38
N ILE A 80 -6.38 11.16 -3.18
CA ILE A 80 -5.17 11.20 -4.00
C ILE A 80 -5.38 10.59 -5.37
N PHE A 81 -5.97 9.40 -5.41
CA PHE A 81 -6.16 8.66 -6.65
C PHE A 81 -7.59 8.80 -7.14
N GLU A 82 -7.73 8.74 -8.46
CA GLU A 82 -9.03 8.53 -9.08
C GLU A 82 -9.63 7.18 -8.66
N HIS A 83 -10.95 7.08 -8.73
CA HIS A 83 -11.69 5.91 -8.23
C HIS A 83 -11.20 4.59 -8.86
N THR A 84 -10.84 4.59 -10.14
CA THR A 84 -10.32 3.42 -10.86
C THR A 84 -9.05 2.86 -10.22
N ALA A 85 -8.07 3.72 -9.88
CA ALA A 85 -6.82 3.30 -9.28
C ALA A 85 -7.01 2.85 -7.82
N LEU A 86 -7.88 3.52 -7.06
CA LEU A 86 -8.24 3.08 -5.71
C LEU A 86 -8.84 1.67 -5.72
N LEU A 87 -9.83 1.42 -6.58
CA LEU A 87 -10.45 0.10 -6.72
C LEU A 87 -9.44 -0.97 -7.14
N ALA A 88 -8.49 -0.62 -8.01
CA ALA A 88 -7.44 -1.55 -8.42
C ALA A 88 -6.51 -1.94 -7.27
N LEU A 89 -6.11 -0.98 -6.43
CA LEU A 89 -5.31 -1.24 -5.23
C LEU A 89 -6.08 -2.07 -4.20
N GLN A 90 -7.37 -1.78 -4.01
CA GLN A 90 -8.24 -2.56 -3.13
C GLN A 90 -8.41 -4.00 -3.63
N ALA A 91 -8.67 -4.17 -4.94
CA ALA A 91 -8.81 -5.48 -5.54
C ALA A 91 -7.51 -6.29 -5.42
N GLU A 92 -6.38 -5.69 -5.79
CA GLU A 92 -5.07 -6.36 -5.66
C GLU A 92 -4.83 -6.76 -4.19
N SER A 93 -4.98 -5.82 -3.25
CA SER A 93 -4.89 -6.09 -1.80
C SER A 93 -5.83 -7.20 -1.31
N GLY A 94 -7.02 -7.35 -1.89
CA GLY A 94 -7.99 -8.37 -1.51
C GLY A 94 -7.66 -9.79 -1.99
N PHE A 95 -6.85 -9.93 -3.05
CA PHE A 95 -6.52 -11.22 -3.68
C PHE A 95 -5.07 -11.67 -3.47
N ILE A 96 -4.24 -10.92 -2.73
CA ILE A 96 -2.86 -11.33 -2.46
C ILE A 96 -2.73 -12.27 -1.25
N ASP A 97 -1.80 -13.21 -1.36
CA ASP A 97 -1.36 -14.04 -0.24
C ASP A 97 -0.39 -13.27 0.65
N TYR A 98 -0.93 -12.73 1.75
CA TYR A 98 -0.15 -12.10 2.81
C TYR A 98 0.67 -13.13 3.62
N ARG A 99 1.83 -12.69 4.10
CA ARG A 99 2.67 -13.44 5.05
C ARG A 99 2.77 -12.67 6.36
N ASP A 100 3.00 -13.34 7.49
CA ASP A 100 3.22 -12.65 8.76
C ASP A 100 4.40 -11.67 8.65
N ALA A 101 4.27 -10.47 9.23
CA ALA A 101 5.36 -9.49 9.23
C ALA A 101 6.53 -9.96 10.12
N GLU A 102 7.75 -9.90 9.58
CA GLU A 102 8.98 -10.15 10.34
C GLU A 102 9.61 -8.83 10.79
N LEU A 103 10.04 -8.75 12.05
CA LEU A 103 10.89 -7.66 12.53
C LEU A 103 12.33 -7.88 12.04
N THR A 104 13.01 -6.79 11.68
CA THR A 104 14.42 -6.83 11.33
C THR A 104 15.22 -7.32 12.54
N ALA A 105 15.90 -8.47 12.41
CA ALA A 105 16.58 -9.28 13.44
C ALA A 105 15.85 -10.56 13.92
N GLY A 106 14.96 -11.15 13.11
CA GLY A 106 14.63 -12.59 13.21
C GLY A 106 13.91 -13.04 14.48
N VAL A 107 13.47 -12.11 15.33
CA VAL A 107 12.70 -12.40 16.55
C VAL A 107 11.28 -11.90 16.35
N ARG A 108 10.39 -12.86 16.11
CA ARG A 108 8.93 -12.72 16.11
C ARG A 108 8.46 -12.48 17.55
N ILE A 109 7.75 -11.40 17.78
CA ILE A 109 6.88 -11.27 18.95
C ILE A 109 5.53 -10.75 18.43
N SER A 110 4.55 -11.66 18.34
CA SER A 110 3.16 -11.37 17.97
C SER A 110 2.51 -10.30 18.86
N ASP A 111 3.10 -10.02 20.02
CA ASP A 111 2.63 -9.01 20.97
C ASP A 111 3.01 -7.57 20.57
N ILE A 112 3.96 -7.40 19.64
CA ILE A 112 4.46 -6.08 19.20
C ILE A 112 3.78 -5.62 17.90
N ARG A 113 3.68 -6.53 16.92
CA ARG A 113 3.15 -6.25 15.58
C ARG A 113 2.35 -7.46 15.08
N GLY A 114 1.09 -7.25 14.71
CA GLY A 114 0.13 -8.31 14.37
C GLY A 114 -0.38 -8.32 12.91
N ASP A 115 0.17 -7.49 12.03
CA ASP A 115 -0.20 -7.48 10.63
C ASP A 115 0.46 -8.59 9.83
N ARG A 116 -0.20 -8.90 8.72
CA ARG A 116 0.37 -9.68 7.64
C ARG A 116 0.71 -8.73 6.50
N ILE A 117 1.88 -8.90 5.89
CA ILE A 117 2.40 -8.03 4.84
C ILE A 117 2.66 -8.78 3.55
N ARG A 118 2.70 -8.02 2.46
CA ARG A 118 3.18 -8.48 1.16
C ARG A 118 3.90 -7.35 0.45
N TRP A 119 5.22 -7.51 0.27
CA TRP A 119 6.04 -6.55 -0.47
C TRP A 119 5.58 -6.39 -1.91
N ILE A 120 5.50 -5.14 -2.35
CA ILE A 120 5.16 -4.76 -3.72
C ILE A 120 6.40 -4.97 -4.59
N THR A 121 6.19 -5.61 -5.73
CA THR A 121 7.18 -5.91 -6.77
C THR A 121 6.56 -5.58 -8.11
N GLU A 122 7.35 -5.65 -9.18
CA GLU A 122 6.88 -5.41 -10.56
C GLU A 122 5.74 -6.32 -11.03
N ASN A 123 5.47 -7.42 -10.31
CA ASN A 123 4.40 -8.36 -10.64
C ASN A 123 3.01 -7.91 -10.13
N PHE A 124 2.97 -6.89 -9.28
CA PHE A 124 1.74 -6.30 -8.76
C PHE A 124 1.44 -5.04 -9.58
N PHE A 125 0.51 -5.12 -10.54
CA PHE A 125 0.27 -4.02 -11.47
C PHE A 125 -0.13 -2.75 -10.73
N ALA A 126 -1.12 -2.82 -9.85
CA ALA A 126 -1.64 -1.62 -9.17
C ALA A 126 -0.61 -1.10 -8.15
N GLY A 127 -0.04 -1.99 -7.34
CA GLY A 127 0.99 -1.65 -6.37
C GLY A 127 2.25 -1.07 -7.00
N TYR A 128 2.66 -1.58 -8.16
CA TYR A 128 3.80 -1.07 -8.91
C TYR A 128 3.58 0.38 -9.36
N PHE A 129 2.42 0.69 -9.94
CA PHE A 129 2.11 2.06 -10.36
C PHE A 129 1.88 3.01 -9.19
N TYR A 130 1.25 2.56 -8.10
CA TYR A 130 1.26 3.29 -6.83
C TYR A 130 2.69 3.65 -6.40
N LEU A 131 3.61 2.69 -6.45
CA LEU A 131 5.00 2.93 -6.06
C LEU A 131 5.71 3.92 -7.00
N GLN A 132 5.41 3.90 -8.30
CA GLN A 132 5.92 4.92 -9.24
C GLN A 132 5.41 6.32 -8.87
N SER A 133 4.14 6.46 -8.51
CA SER A 133 3.58 7.74 -8.07
C SER A 133 4.22 8.22 -6.77
N ILE A 134 4.51 7.32 -5.82
CA ILE A 134 5.27 7.66 -4.61
C ILE A 134 6.73 8.04 -4.93
N ASN A 135 7.37 7.40 -5.91
CA ASN A 135 8.70 7.83 -6.36
C ASN A 135 8.67 9.25 -6.96
N ALA A 136 7.60 9.62 -7.67
CA ALA A 136 7.41 10.99 -8.13
C ALA A 136 7.24 11.99 -6.97
N LEU A 137 6.55 11.60 -5.90
CA LEU A 137 6.49 12.37 -4.66
C LEU A 137 7.89 12.53 -4.01
N GLY A 138 8.68 11.46 -3.96
CA GLY A 138 10.06 11.53 -3.48
C GLY A 138 10.93 12.51 -4.28
N MET A 139 10.74 12.59 -5.60
CA MET A 139 11.40 13.60 -6.45
C MET A 139 10.96 15.03 -6.13
N LEU A 140 9.68 15.25 -5.82
CA LEU A 140 9.19 16.55 -5.34
C LEU A 140 9.86 16.93 -4.02
N PHE A 141 9.88 16.03 -3.04
CA PHE A 141 10.55 16.29 -1.75
C PHE A 141 12.05 16.53 -1.89
N ASN A 142 12.73 15.86 -2.82
CA ASN A 142 14.12 16.17 -3.12
C ASN A 142 14.32 17.59 -3.65
N ARG A 143 13.43 18.05 -4.54
CA ARG A 143 13.51 19.38 -5.15
C ARG A 143 13.17 20.48 -4.14
N SER A 144 12.14 20.26 -3.32
CA SER A 144 11.61 21.28 -2.41
C SER A 144 12.29 21.28 -1.04
N LEU A 145 12.68 20.11 -0.53
CA LEU A 145 13.15 19.93 0.86
C LEU A 145 14.59 19.37 0.95
N PHE A 146 15.24 19.09 -0.18
CA PHE A 146 16.57 18.46 -0.22
C PHE A 146 16.64 17.12 0.54
N ALA A 147 15.55 16.34 0.54
CA ALA A 147 15.40 15.13 1.36
C ALA A 147 16.44 14.02 1.09
N GLY A 148 17.03 13.98 -0.12
CA GLY A 148 18.04 13.00 -0.50
C GLY A 148 17.49 11.59 -0.72
N ILE A 149 16.19 11.47 -1.02
CA ILE A 149 15.50 10.22 -1.34
C ILE A 149 16.05 9.67 -2.66
N ARG A 150 16.37 8.38 -2.70
CA ARG A 150 16.92 7.68 -3.87
C ARG A 150 15.96 6.66 -4.44
N HIS A 151 15.22 5.97 -3.59
CA HIS A 151 14.23 4.98 -3.98
C HIS A 151 13.16 4.85 -2.90
N SER A 152 12.05 4.19 -3.23
CA SER A 152 11.01 3.84 -2.27
C SER A 152 10.74 2.34 -2.30
N GLU A 153 10.40 1.78 -1.14
CA GLU A 153 9.93 0.41 -0.99
C GLU A 153 8.54 0.43 -0.34
N ALA A 154 7.64 -0.46 -0.75
CA ALA A 154 6.29 -0.51 -0.19
C ALA A 154 5.79 -1.94 -0.02
N HIS A 155 4.89 -2.14 0.93
CA HIS A 155 4.17 -3.38 1.10
C HIS A 155 2.70 -3.14 1.41
N TYR A 156 1.84 -4.03 0.91
CA TYR A 156 0.50 -4.16 1.45
C TYR A 156 0.58 -4.67 2.89
N ALA A 157 -0.32 -4.21 3.75
CA ALA A 157 -0.46 -4.64 5.14
C ALA A 157 -1.94 -4.90 5.45
N CYS A 158 -2.19 -5.97 6.19
CA CYS A 158 -3.52 -6.36 6.66
C CYS A 158 -3.45 -6.68 8.16
N TYR A 159 -4.15 -5.89 8.97
CA TYR A 159 -4.35 -6.19 10.39
C TYR A 159 -5.67 -6.96 10.56
N PRO A 160 -5.63 -8.19 11.10
CA PRO A 160 -6.84 -8.89 11.52
C PRO A 160 -7.53 -8.17 12.67
N VAL A 161 -8.79 -8.54 12.94
CA VAL A 161 -9.55 -8.03 14.09
C VAL A 161 -8.80 -8.32 15.40
N GLY A 162 -8.72 -7.31 16.27
CA GLY A 162 -8.08 -7.39 17.57
C GLY A 162 -6.57 -7.09 17.55
N PHE A 163 -6.00 -6.77 16.38
CA PHE A 163 -4.58 -6.44 16.25
C PHE A 163 -4.33 -4.97 15.97
N GLY A 164 -3.12 -4.54 16.31
CA GLY A 164 -2.55 -3.23 16.05
C GLY A 164 -1.02 -3.34 15.98
N TYR A 165 -0.34 -2.21 16.16
CA TYR A 165 1.11 -2.13 16.26
C TYR A 165 1.44 -1.15 17.38
N GLN A 166 2.14 -1.64 18.41
CA GLN A 166 2.66 -0.83 19.50
C GLN A 166 3.55 0.33 19.02
N TRP A 167 3.75 1.32 19.89
CA TRP A 167 4.62 2.47 19.64
C TRP A 167 5.99 2.10 19.07
N HIS A 168 6.35 2.72 17.96
CA HIS A 168 7.64 2.59 17.29
C HIS A 168 7.98 3.83 16.46
N SER A 169 9.22 3.87 15.96
CA SER A 169 9.62 4.74 14.85
C SER A 169 10.11 3.83 13.71
N ASP A 170 9.90 4.28 12.48
CA ASP A 170 10.23 3.51 11.28
C ASP A 170 11.72 3.53 10.93
N ASN A 171 12.47 4.48 11.51
CA ASN A 171 13.91 4.62 11.37
C ASN A 171 14.61 4.27 12.70
N PRO A 172 14.84 2.97 12.99
CA PRO A 172 15.42 2.55 14.25
C PRO A 172 16.88 3.01 14.40
N ALA A 173 17.27 3.36 15.63
CA ALA A 173 18.59 3.89 15.94
C ALA A 173 19.74 3.06 15.33
N GLY A 174 20.57 3.74 14.53
CA GLY A 174 21.73 3.13 13.85
C GLY A 174 21.49 2.71 12.40
N ARG A 175 20.25 2.82 11.89
CA ARG A 175 19.94 2.80 10.47
C ARG A 175 19.35 4.18 10.15
N ASP A 176 19.98 4.94 9.26
CA ASP A 176 19.55 6.29 8.84
C ASP A 176 19.12 6.26 7.37
N GLU A 177 18.39 5.21 7.01
CA GLU A 177 18.11 4.88 5.61
C GLU A 177 16.71 5.35 5.21
N ARG A 178 15.75 5.32 6.14
CA ARG A 178 14.35 5.70 5.91
C ARG A 178 14.15 7.15 6.31
N VAL A 179 13.83 7.99 5.33
CA VAL A 179 13.72 9.44 5.53
C VAL A 179 12.26 9.81 5.76
N ILE A 180 11.38 9.39 4.85
CA ILE A 180 9.95 9.71 4.91
C ILE A 180 9.16 8.41 4.83
N SER A 181 8.18 8.28 5.72
CA SER A 181 7.23 7.18 5.76
C SER A 181 5.89 7.66 5.23
N ALA A 182 5.19 6.80 4.51
CA ALA A 182 3.86 7.08 4.00
C ALA A 182 2.94 5.87 4.14
N VAL A 183 1.71 6.11 4.60
CA VAL A 183 0.69 5.07 4.79
C VAL A 183 -0.55 5.44 4.01
N PHE A 184 -0.85 4.65 2.98
CA PHE A 184 -2.06 4.79 2.16
C PHE A 184 -3.14 3.82 2.62
N TYR A 185 -4.38 4.29 2.74
CA TYR A 185 -5.48 3.50 3.27
C TYR A 185 -6.46 3.04 2.21
N LEU A 186 -7.00 1.83 2.40
CA LEU A 186 -7.81 1.11 1.42
C LEU A 186 -9.23 0.78 1.93
N ASN A 187 -9.65 1.35 3.06
CA ASN A 187 -10.82 0.85 3.78
C ASN A 187 -12.04 1.75 3.60
N ASP A 188 -13.05 1.24 2.89
CA ASP A 188 -14.30 1.95 2.66
C ASP A 188 -15.14 2.03 3.95
N GLU A 189 -15.89 3.12 4.10
CA GLU A 189 -16.88 3.30 5.18
C GLU A 189 -16.31 3.04 6.59
N TRP A 190 -15.11 3.54 6.90
CA TRP A 190 -14.49 3.39 8.23
C TRP A 190 -15.12 4.29 9.28
N ALA A 191 -15.70 3.70 10.33
CA ALA A 191 -16.31 4.43 11.43
C ALA A 191 -15.37 4.50 12.65
N ALA A 192 -15.56 5.49 13.51
CA ALA A 192 -14.78 5.63 14.73
C ALA A 192 -14.88 4.41 15.67
N SER A 193 -16.01 3.69 15.66
CA SER A 193 -16.21 2.45 16.43
C SER A 193 -15.31 1.30 16.00
N ASP A 194 -14.79 1.35 14.77
CA ASP A 194 -13.97 0.28 14.19
C ASP A 194 -12.52 0.32 14.69
N GLY A 195 -12.13 1.35 15.45
CA GLY A 195 -10.78 1.51 15.99
C GLY A 195 -9.74 1.64 14.87
N GLY A 196 -8.53 1.12 15.09
CA GLY A 196 -7.52 0.99 14.03
C GLY A 196 -6.86 2.29 13.58
N ALA A 197 -7.03 3.39 14.32
CA ALA A 197 -6.40 4.67 14.01
C ALA A 197 -4.88 4.56 14.04
N LEU A 198 -4.21 5.28 13.13
CA LEU A 198 -2.80 5.59 13.27
C LEU A 198 -2.69 6.79 14.20
N GLU A 199 -1.98 6.62 15.31
CA GLU A 199 -1.65 7.70 16.22
C GLU A 199 -0.20 8.13 15.99
N VAL A 200 0.03 9.39 15.67
CA VAL A 200 1.35 9.98 15.42
C VAL A 200 1.63 11.05 16.45
N VAL A 201 2.84 11.06 17.01
CA VAL A 201 3.34 12.15 17.85
C VAL A 201 4.16 13.09 16.98
N ASP A 202 3.71 14.33 16.83
CA ASP A 202 4.40 15.33 16.02
C ASP A 202 5.70 15.84 16.68
N LYS A 203 6.44 16.69 15.96
CA LYS A 203 7.71 17.26 16.45
C LYS A 203 7.57 18.12 17.72
N HIS A 204 6.35 18.50 18.08
CA HIS A 204 6.04 19.27 19.28
C HIS A 204 5.52 18.40 20.44
N GLY A 205 5.43 17.08 20.24
CA GLY A 205 4.94 16.14 21.24
C GLY A 205 3.42 16.06 21.33
N VAL A 206 2.69 16.58 20.33
CA VAL A 206 1.23 16.51 20.27
C VAL A 206 0.82 15.22 19.56
N HIS A 207 -0.17 14.53 20.13
CA HIS A 207 -0.72 13.29 19.61
C HIS A 207 -1.85 13.57 18.62
N HIS A 208 -1.82 12.89 17.47
CA HIS A 208 -2.82 13.03 16.41
C HIS A 208 -3.33 11.66 15.96
N ASP A 209 -4.65 11.47 16.04
CA ASP A 209 -5.31 10.27 15.56
C ASP A 209 -5.81 10.43 14.12
N VAL A 210 -5.42 9.50 13.25
CA VAL A 210 -5.85 9.45 11.85
C VAL A 210 -6.58 8.14 11.56
N MET A 211 -7.86 8.27 11.20
CA MET A 211 -8.68 7.12 10.81
C MET A 211 -8.26 6.58 9.44
N PRO A 212 -8.18 5.25 9.26
CA PRO A 212 -7.67 4.60 8.06
C PRO A 212 -8.70 4.54 6.92
N VAL A 213 -9.28 5.69 6.58
CA VAL A 213 -10.32 5.84 5.53
C VAL A 213 -9.70 5.68 4.15
N ALA A 214 -10.40 4.99 3.23
CA ALA A 214 -9.93 4.80 1.85
C ALA A 214 -9.50 6.12 1.17
N ASN A 215 -8.48 6.02 0.30
CA ASN A 215 -7.91 7.13 -0.48
C ASN A 215 -7.21 8.24 0.32
N ARG A 216 -6.97 8.00 1.62
CA ARG A 216 -6.15 8.86 2.46
C ARG A 216 -4.70 8.39 2.47
N LEU A 217 -3.77 9.32 2.34
CA LEU A 217 -2.35 9.13 2.59
C LEU A 217 -1.91 9.98 3.78
N VAL A 218 -1.24 9.33 4.72
CA VAL A 218 -0.51 10.01 5.79
C VAL A 218 0.97 9.98 5.41
N ILE A 219 1.64 11.12 5.49
CA ILE A 219 3.08 11.24 5.23
C ILE A 219 3.72 11.80 6.49
N PHE A 220 4.78 11.17 6.99
CA PHE A 220 5.47 11.60 8.19
C PHE A 220 6.96 11.32 8.11
N ASP A 221 7.73 12.12 8.85
CA ASP A 221 9.15 11.87 9.09
C ASP A 221 9.31 10.51 9.79
N SER A 222 10.21 9.67 9.27
CA SER A 222 10.35 8.28 9.73
C SER A 222 10.85 8.18 11.17
N ASP A 223 11.43 9.26 11.71
CA ASP A 223 11.86 9.36 13.10
C ASP A 223 10.69 9.58 14.09
N LEU A 224 9.49 9.96 13.61
CA LEU A 224 8.34 10.20 14.49
C LEU A 224 7.84 8.91 15.13
N GLN A 225 7.53 9.00 16.42
CA GLN A 225 6.86 7.94 17.15
C GLN A 225 5.41 7.82 16.71
N HIS A 226 4.99 6.61 16.42
CA HIS A 226 3.63 6.31 16.03
C HIS A 226 3.22 4.90 16.47
N GLN A 227 1.91 4.67 16.54
CA GLN A 227 1.32 3.36 16.79
C GLN A 227 0.08 3.15 15.92
N VAL A 228 -0.28 1.90 15.70
CA VAL A 228 -1.58 1.53 15.14
C VAL A 228 -2.44 1.00 16.28
N GLN A 229 -3.49 1.73 16.63
CA GLN A 229 -4.46 1.30 17.63
C GLN A 229 -5.13 -0.01 17.20
N ILE A 230 -5.71 -0.73 18.17
CA ILE A 230 -6.39 -2.00 17.90
C ILE A 230 -7.57 -1.77 16.95
N ALA A 231 -7.62 -2.53 15.86
CA ALA A 231 -8.72 -2.53 14.92
C ALA A 231 -9.79 -3.56 15.32
N HIS A 232 -11.06 -3.18 15.25
CA HIS A 232 -12.22 -4.05 15.51
C HIS A 232 -12.82 -4.65 14.24
N ARG A 233 -12.27 -4.28 13.08
CA ARG A 233 -12.52 -4.91 11.78
C ARG A 233 -11.22 -5.03 11.01
N GLN A 234 -11.19 -5.81 9.95
CA GLN A 234 -9.99 -6.00 9.14
C GLN A 234 -9.55 -4.67 8.51
N ARG A 235 -8.27 -4.32 8.70
CA ARG A 235 -7.69 -3.03 8.29
C ARG A 235 -6.60 -3.25 7.25
N TYR A 236 -6.77 -2.64 6.09
CA TYR A 236 -5.87 -2.68 4.95
C TYR A 236 -5.16 -1.35 4.75
N SER A 237 -3.87 -1.40 4.42
CA SER A 237 -3.08 -0.24 4.07
C SER A 237 -1.89 -0.62 3.20
N ILE A 238 -1.27 0.37 2.57
CA ILE A 238 0.05 0.25 1.93
C ILE A 238 1.03 1.08 2.75
N ALA A 239 2.00 0.44 3.39
CA ALA A 239 3.09 1.13 4.07
C ALA A 239 4.25 1.32 3.08
N THR A 240 4.81 2.53 3.04
CA THR A 240 5.86 2.92 2.11
C THR A 240 6.97 3.66 2.83
N TRP A 241 8.21 3.32 2.51
CA TRP A 241 9.38 4.03 3.01
C TRP A 241 10.18 4.62 1.85
N MET A 242 10.38 5.93 1.89
CA MET A 242 11.25 6.67 0.98
C MET A 242 12.65 6.73 1.59
N ARG A 243 13.63 6.16 0.87
CA ARG A 243 14.92 5.83 1.43
C ARG A 243 16.07 6.57 0.75
N ARG A 244 17.16 6.81 1.48
CA ARG A 244 18.38 7.50 1.00
C ARG A 244 19.58 6.59 0.77
N ASP A 245 19.51 5.33 1.16
CA ASP A 245 20.54 4.35 0.86
C ASP A 245 20.58 4.00 -0.64
N GLY A 246 21.70 3.41 -1.07
CA GLY A 246 21.80 2.88 -2.43
C GLY A 246 20.77 1.76 -2.64
N LEU A 247 20.40 1.51 -3.91
CA LEU A 247 19.67 0.29 -4.26
C LEU A 247 20.45 -0.90 -3.68
N ILE A 248 19.86 -1.60 -2.71
CA ILE A 248 20.40 -2.87 -2.23
C ILE A 248 20.31 -3.80 -3.44
N PRO A 249 21.43 -4.29 -4.00
CA PRO A 249 21.38 -5.29 -5.05
C PRO A 249 20.58 -6.47 -4.48
N PHE A 250 19.56 -6.93 -5.20
CA PHE A 250 18.79 -8.12 -4.83
C PHE A 250 19.78 -9.20 -4.37
N VAL A 251 19.70 -9.58 -3.10
CA VAL A 251 20.41 -10.78 -2.64
C VAL A 251 19.68 -11.93 -3.32
N GLU A 252 20.31 -12.53 -4.33
CA GLU A 252 19.88 -13.84 -4.82
C GLU A 252 19.92 -14.79 -3.62
N GLU A 253 18.75 -15.21 -3.12
CA GLU A 253 18.68 -16.33 -2.19
C GLU A 253 19.18 -17.58 -2.93
N GLY A 254 20.43 -17.96 -2.71
CA GLY A 254 21.03 -19.12 -3.35
C GLY A 254 22.51 -19.31 -3.05
N SER A 255 22.83 -19.85 -1.88
CA SER A 255 24.03 -20.66 -1.63
C SER A 255 23.73 -21.73 -0.60
#